data_AF-A0A1V5RMJ8-F1
#
_entry.id   AF-A0A1V5RMJ8-F1
#
_cell.length_a   1.000
_cell.length_b   1.000
_cell.length_c   1.000
_cell.angle_alpha   90.00
_cell.angle_beta   90.00
_cell.angle_gamma   90.00
#
_symmetry.space_group_name_H-M   'P 1'
#
loop_
_entity.id
_entity.type
_entity.pdbx_description
1 polymer ?
#
loop_
_entity_poly.entity_id
_entity_poly.type
_entity_poly.pdbx_seq_one_letter_code
_entity_poly.pdbx_strand_id
1 'polypeptide(L)'
;MPSVNCILGDKLTAFAPHTTGIPFGMGKELEIIKQLYDISVLVDAHDNLDDVYTSYIATVKAELAYRGLSVSPERVLQDTINASVFIASRGHYSSDEYPLYLQGMRGIVGHIYGERFSADKAVLPACKTMYLAACLLKRKRFNRVTDPSRFSGAHIGNTQYARLSSLRKLDAEAFAYAVQAIELLEEECDNG
;
A
#
# COMPACT_ATOMS: atom_id res chain seq x y z
N MET A 1 -24.52 7.50 0.39
CA MET A 1 -23.21 7.50 -0.26
C MET A 1 -22.21 6.91 0.72
N PRO A 2 -21.37 5.94 0.35
CA PRO A 2 -20.37 5.38 1.27
C PRO A 2 -19.40 6.48 1.73
N SER A 3 -18.92 6.39 2.97
CA SER A 3 -17.93 7.35 3.52
C SER A 3 -16.55 7.12 2.89
N VAL A 4 -15.68 8.13 2.98
CA VAL A 4 -14.27 8.02 2.55
C VAL A 4 -13.58 6.82 3.22
N ASN A 5 -13.84 6.61 4.51
CA ASN A 5 -13.27 5.50 5.27
C ASN A 5 -13.73 4.13 4.74
N CYS A 6 -15.01 4.00 4.40
CA CYS A 6 -15.54 2.75 3.83
C CYS A 6 -14.92 2.45 2.46
N ILE A 7 -14.83 3.46 1.60
CA ILE A 7 -14.23 3.31 0.26
C ILE A 7 -12.75 2.91 0.39
N LEU A 8 -12.01 3.53 1.31
CA LEU A 8 -10.60 3.21 1.52
C LEU A 8 -10.39 1.74 1.93
N GLY A 9 -11.22 1.22 2.83
CA GLY A 9 -11.17 -0.19 3.24
C GLY A 9 -11.42 -1.15 2.08
N ASP A 10 -12.40 -0.86 1.22
CA ASP A 10 -12.71 -1.65 0.02
C ASP A 10 -11.57 -1.60 -1.03
N LYS A 11 -11.00 -0.42 -1.25
CA LYS A 11 -9.89 -0.24 -2.20
C LYS A 11 -8.65 -1.06 -1.81
N LEU A 12 -8.35 -1.16 -0.51
CA LEU A 12 -7.26 -2.00 -0.02
C LEU A 12 -7.44 -3.48 -0.39
N THR A 13 -8.66 -4.02 -0.26
CA THR A 13 -8.90 -5.43 -0.60
C THR A 13 -8.77 -5.69 -2.11
N ALA A 14 -9.08 -4.70 -2.94
CA ALA A 14 -8.95 -4.78 -4.39
C ALA A 14 -7.49 -4.66 -4.88
N PHE A 15 -6.58 -4.08 -4.08
CA PHE A 15 -5.18 -3.87 -4.44
C PHE A 15 -4.25 -5.08 -4.15
N ALA A 16 -4.69 -6.09 -3.38
CA ALA A 16 -3.87 -7.25 -2.97
C ALA A 16 -3.81 -8.38 -4.03
N PRO A 17 -2.82 -8.41 -4.95
CA PRO A 17 -2.94 -9.14 -6.22
C PRO A 17 -2.81 -10.66 -6.10
N HIS A 18 -2.29 -11.19 -4.98
CA HIS A 18 -2.11 -12.62 -4.74
C HIS A 18 -3.20 -13.22 -3.84
N THR A 19 -4.16 -12.41 -3.40
CA THR A 19 -5.21 -12.83 -2.48
C THR A 19 -6.61 -12.40 -2.97
N THR A 20 -7.14 -11.29 -2.45
CA THR A 20 -8.50 -10.82 -2.76
C THR A 20 -8.54 -9.83 -3.91
N GLY A 21 -7.42 -9.27 -4.31
CA GLY A 21 -7.34 -8.21 -5.29
C GLY A 21 -7.50 -8.69 -6.73
N ILE A 22 -7.16 -7.77 -7.64
CA ILE A 22 -7.12 -8.02 -9.07
C ILE A 22 -5.86 -8.86 -9.38
N PRO A 23 -6.01 -10.09 -9.89
CA PRO A 23 -4.86 -10.93 -10.18
C PRO A 23 -4.11 -10.43 -11.42
N PHE A 24 -2.81 -10.71 -11.43
CA PHE A 24 -1.94 -10.45 -12.57
C PHE A 24 -2.28 -11.30 -13.80
N GLY A 25 -1.91 -10.79 -14.99
CA GLY A 25 -1.97 -11.56 -16.23
C GLY A 25 -3.38 -11.66 -16.84
N MET A 26 -4.35 -10.94 -16.28
CA MET A 26 -5.72 -10.88 -16.81
C MET A 26 -5.98 -9.63 -17.68
N GLY A 27 -4.92 -8.87 -18.03
CA GLY A 27 -5.07 -7.62 -18.79
C GLY A 27 -5.69 -6.48 -17.98
N LYS A 28 -5.67 -6.59 -16.65
CA LYS A 28 -6.26 -5.63 -15.69
C LYS A 28 -5.21 -4.91 -14.85
N GLU A 29 -3.96 -4.86 -15.32
CA GLU A 29 -2.85 -4.22 -14.62
C GLU A 29 -3.10 -2.72 -14.37
N LEU A 30 -3.81 -2.06 -15.29
CA LEU A 30 -4.29 -0.68 -15.11
C LEU A 30 -5.18 -0.56 -13.87
N GLU A 31 -6.08 -1.50 -13.65
CA GLU A 31 -7.03 -1.44 -12.54
C GLU A 31 -6.33 -1.62 -11.18
N ILE A 32 -5.24 -2.39 -11.11
CA ILE A 32 -4.38 -2.48 -9.92
C ILE A 32 -3.77 -1.11 -9.59
N ILE A 33 -3.23 -0.42 -10.60
CA ILE A 33 -2.61 0.91 -10.42
C ILE A 33 -3.66 1.98 -10.08
N LYS A 34 -4.89 1.87 -10.61
CA LYS A 34 -6.01 2.73 -10.18
C LYS A 34 -6.35 2.52 -8.71
N GLN A 35 -6.37 1.28 -8.21
CA GLN A 35 -6.58 1.04 -6.78
C GLN A 35 -5.49 1.71 -5.94
N LEU A 36 -4.21 1.59 -6.33
CA LEU A 36 -3.10 2.25 -5.64
C LEU A 36 -3.27 3.78 -5.59
N TYR A 37 -3.62 4.38 -6.73
CA TYR A 37 -3.86 5.83 -6.82
C TYR A 37 -5.01 6.25 -5.91
N ASP A 38 -6.16 5.57 -6.00
CA ASP A 38 -7.35 5.85 -5.20
C ASP A 38 -7.04 5.71 -3.69
N ILE A 39 -6.32 4.66 -3.28
CA ILE A 39 -5.89 4.48 -1.88
C ILE A 39 -5.08 5.69 -1.42
N SER A 40 -4.09 6.12 -2.21
CA SER A 40 -3.24 7.26 -1.82
C SER A 40 -4.05 8.55 -1.63
N VAL A 41 -5.04 8.81 -2.49
CA VAL A 41 -5.90 10.00 -2.38
C VAL A 41 -6.82 9.89 -1.16
N LEU A 42 -7.44 8.72 -0.96
CA LEU A 42 -8.37 8.48 0.14
C LEU A 42 -7.66 8.46 1.50
N VAL A 43 -6.41 7.98 1.57
CA VAL A 43 -5.55 8.06 2.76
C VAL A 43 -5.37 9.51 3.20
N ASP A 44 -5.22 10.45 2.29
CA ASP A 44 -5.06 11.85 2.67
C ASP A 44 -6.36 12.43 3.22
N ALA A 45 -7.53 11.91 2.80
CA ALA A 45 -8.85 12.39 3.20
C ALA A 45 -9.51 11.64 4.37
N HIS A 46 -9.03 10.45 4.76
CA HIS A 46 -9.66 9.66 5.83
C HIS A 46 -9.58 10.35 7.20
N ASP A 47 -10.59 10.19 8.04
CA ASP A 47 -10.65 10.80 9.36
C ASP A 47 -10.79 9.79 10.50
N ASN A 48 -11.19 8.55 10.20
CA ASN A 48 -11.36 7.50 11.19
C ASN A 48 -10.84 6.14 10.69
N LEU A 49 -9.70 5.70 11.23
CA LEU A 49 -9.07 4.44 10.86
C LEU A 49 -9.86 3.21 11.36
N ASP A 50 -10.64 3.31 12.43
CA ASP A 50 -11.47 2.19 12.89
C ASP A 50 -12.63 1.92 11.94
N ASP A 51 -13.19 2.95 11.30
CA ASP A 51 -14.17 2.79 10.23
C ASP A 51 -13.55 2.13 9.00
N VAL A 52 -12.31 2.54 8.63
CA VAL A 52 -11.54 1.90 7.55
C VAL A 52 -11.34 0.41 7.84
N TYR A 53 -10.92 0.08 9.07
CA TYR A 53 -10.69 -1.31 9.48
C TYR A 53 -11.98 -2.13 9.47
N THR A 54 -13.07 -1.58 10.01
CA THR A 54 -14.37 -2.28 10.05
C THR A 54 -14.84 -2.60 8.64
N SER A 55 -14.74 -1.61 7.73
CA SER A 55 -15.07 -1.81 6.32
C SER A 55 -14.14 -2.82 5.65
N TYR A 56 -12.83 -2.72 5.88
CA TYR A 56 -11.84 -3.66 5.35
C TYR A 56 -12.14 -5.11 5.76
N ILE A 57 -12.41 -5.36 7.04
CA ILE A 57 -12.71 -6.70 7.56
C ILE A 57 -14.02 -7.24 6.96
N ALA A 58 -15.04 -6.41 6.79
CA ALA A 58 -16.30 -6.82 6.18
C ALA A 58 -16.08 -7.22 4.71
N THR A 59 -15.40 -6.37 3.93
CA THR A 59 -15.13 -6.62 2.51
C THR A 59 -14.22 -7.83 2.31
N VAL A 60 -13.12 -7.93 3.06
CA VAL A 60 -12.15 -9.01 2.86
C VAL A 60 -12.77 -10.39 3.16
N LYS A 61 -13.63 -10.48 4.19
CA LYS A 61 -14.35 -11.72 4.52
C LYS A 61 -15.31 -12.11 3.40
N ALA A 62 -16.03 -11.13 2.84
CA ALA A 62 -16.93 -11.38 1.73
C ALA A 62 -16.18 -11.85 0.47
N GLU A 63 -15.08 -11.19 0.11
CA GLU A 63 -14.24 -11.55 -1.04
C GLU A 63 -13.59 -12.94 -0.88
N LEU A 64 -13.04 -13.24 0.30
CA LEU A 64 -12.45 -14.55 0.59
C LEU A 64 -13.49 -15.67 0.50
N ALA A 65 -14.69 -15.45 1.05
CA ALA A 65 -15.79 -16.40 0.97
C ALA A 65 -16.26 -16.61 -0.48
N TYR A 66 -16.41 -15.53 -1.24
CA TYR A 66 -16.80 -15.59 -2.66
C TYR A 66 -15.79 -16.36 -3.51
N ARG A 67 -14.49 -16.22 -3.19
CA ARG A 67 -13.39 -16.91 -3.90
C ARG A 67 -13.08 -18.32 -3.37
N GLY A 68 -13.71 -18.73 -2.27
CA GLY A 68 -13.42 -20.01 -1.61
C GLY A 68 -12.00 -20.10 -1.03
N LEU A 69 -11.39 -18.97 -0.67
CA LEU A 69 -10.03 -18.90 -0.15
C LEU A 69 -10.00 -18.99 1.38
N SER A 70 -9.15 -19.87 1.91
CA SER A 70 -8.91 -20.00 3.36
C SER A 70 -7.68 -19.19 3.79
N VAL A 71 -7.66 -17.90 3.46
CA VAL A 71 -6.58 -16.95 3.79
C VAL A 71 -7.07 -16.00 4.88
N SER A 72 -6.22 -15.59 5.81
CA SER A 72 -6.63 -14.64 6.86
C SER A 72 -6.60 -13.19 6.36
N PRO A 73 -7.43 -12.27 6.92
CA PRO A 73 -7.35 -10.84 6.63
C PRO A 73 -5.94 -10.25 6.78
N GLU A 74 -5.19 -10.69 7.78
CA GLU A 74 -3.81 -10.27 8.03
C GLU A 74 -2.89 -10.65 6.86
N ARG A 75 -3.11 -11.83 6.27
CA ARG A 75 -2.35 -12.27 5.11
C ARG A 75 -2.70 -11.47 3.85
N VAL A 76 -3.94 -10.99 3.73
CA VAL A 76 -4.33 -10.05 2.66
C VAL A 76 -3.66 -8.69 2.85
N LEU A 77 -3.60 -8.16 4.08
CA LEU A 77 -2.82 -6.95 4.37
C LEU A 77 -1.33 -7.13 4.06
N GLN A 78 -0.76 -8.30 4.36
CA GLN A 78 0.63 -8.60 4.01
C GLN A 78 0.86 -8.63 2.49
N ASP A 79 -0.10 -9.10 1.72
CA ASP A 79 -0.05 -9.05 0.25
C ASP A 79 -0.08 -7.60 -0.25
N THR A 80 -0.94 -6.74 0.32
CA THR A 80 -0.92 -5.28 0.05
C THR A 80 0.43 -4.64 0.39
N ILE A 81 1.03 -5.00 1.53
CA ILE A 81 2.36 -4.50 1.94
C ILE A 81 3.42 -4.94 0.93
N ASN A 82 3.41 -6.20 0.51
CA ASN A 82 4.39 -6.73 -0.44
C ASN A 82 4.28 -6.05 -1.81
N ALA A 83 3.05 -5.91 -2.34
CA ALA A 83 2.78 -5.19 -3.58
C ALA A 83 3.29 -3.74 -3.51
N SER A 84 3.04 -3.06 -2.40
CA SER A 84 3.53 -1.69 -2.15
C SER A 84 5.06 -1.62 -2.14
N VAL A 85 5.73 -2.57 -1.49
CA VAL A 85 7.20 -2.64 -1.44
C VAL A 85 7.79 -2.90 -2.83
N PHE A 86 7.17 -3.76 -3.64
CA PHE A 86 7.63 -4.03 -5.01
C PHE A 86 7.58 -2.79 -5.87
N ILE A 87 6.50 -2.00 -5.77
CA ILE A 87 6.34 -0.73 -6.47
C ILE A 87 7.34 0.31 -5.96
N ALA A 88 7.39 0.54 -4.63
CA ALA A 88 8.26 1.55 -4.02
C ALA A 88 9.75 1.27 -4.26
N SER A 89 10.15 0.00 -4.32
CA SER A 89 11.51 -0.44 -4.62
C SER A 89 11.85 -0.45 -6.11
N ARG A 90 10.92 -0.05 -6.97
CA ARG A 90 11.05 -0.11 -8.44
C ARG A 90 11.50 -1.48 -8.97
N GLY A 91 10.93 -2.56 -8.40
CA GLY A 91 11.19 -3.94 -8.85
C GLY A 91 12.45 -4.60 -8.31
N HIS A 92 13.13 -4.00 -7.32
CA HIS A 92 14.32 -4.61 -6.73
C HIS A 92 14.06 -5.90 -5.93
N TYR A 93 12.81 -6.13 -5.49
CA TYR A 93 12.43 -7.32 -4.70
C TYR A 93 11.65 -8.38 -5.50
N SER A 94 11.12 -8.04 -6.67
CA SER A 94 10.46 -8.99 -7.58
C SER A 94 10.66 -8.53 -9.01
N SER A 95 11.53 -9.23 -9.75
CA SER A 95 11.86 -8.90 -11.13
C SER A 95 10.74 -9.23 -12.11
N ASP A 96 9.89 -10.20 -11.76
CA ASP A 96 8.96 -10.83 -12.72
C ASP A 96 7.58 -10.15 -12.69
N GLU A 97 7.14 -9.66 -11.54
CA GLU A 97 5.87 -8.94 -11.39
C GLU A 97 6.01 -7.44 -11.71
N TYR A 98 7.20 -6.86 -11.51
CA TYR A 98 7.41 -5.42 -11.73
C TYR A 98 7.05 -4.92 -13.14
N PRO A 99 7.34 -5.65 -14.22
CA PRO A 99 6.87 -5.32 -15.57
C PRO A 99 5.35 -5.15 -15.68
N LEU A 100 4.55 -5.89 -14.89
CA LEU A 100 3.09 -5.80 -14.88
C LEU A 100 2.63 -4.50 -14.22
N TYR A 101 3.25 -4.09 -13.12
CA TYR A 101 3.00 -2.77 -12.53
C TYR A 101 3.37 -1.64 -13.51
N LEU A 102 4.51 -1.74 -14.20
CA LEU A 102 4.89 -0.77 -15.23
C LEU A 102 3.89 -0.70 -16.39
N GLN A 103 3.32 -1.85 -16.79
CA GLN A 103 2.25 -1.90 -17.78
C GLN A 103 1.01 -1.13 -17.30
N GLY A 104 0.57 -1.36 -16.06
CA GLY A 104 -0.55 -0.61 -15.48
C GLY A 104 -0.30 0.90 -15.42
N MET A 105 0.90 1.32 -15.00
CA MET A 105 1.29 2.73 -14.92
C MET A 105 1.32 3.41 -16.30
N ARG A 106 1.71 2.70 -17.36
CA ARG A 106 1.63 3.25 -18.72
C ARG A 106 0.18 3.49 -19.16
N GLY A 107 -0.75 2.64 -18.72
CA GLY A 107 -2.18 2.75 -19.06
C GLY A 107 -2.90 3.90 -18.35
N ILE A 108 -2.48 4.27 -17.13
CA ILE A 108 -3.25 5.22 -16.30
C ILE A 108 -3.14 6.68 -16.75
N VAL A 109 -2.16 7.01 -17.61
CA VAL A 109 -1.86 8.38 -18.07
C VAL A 109 -3.09 9.10 -18.66
N GLY A 110 -4.05 8.38 -19.24
CA GLY A 110 -5.30 8.97 -19.77
C GLY A 110 -6.50 8.96 -18.82
N HIS A 111 -6.34 8.44 -17.59
CA HIS A 111 -7.46 8.17 -16.67
C HIS A 111 -7.41 8.96 -15.35
N ILE A 112 -6.33 9.69 -15.09
CA ILE A 112 -6.18 10.54 -13.90
C ILE A 112 -5.99 12.00 -14.29
N TYR A 113 -6.39 12.90 -13.40
CA TYR A 113 -6.23 14.35 -13.58
C TYR A 113 -4.82 14.76 -13.16
N GLY A 114 -4.01 15.30 -14.08
CA GLY A 114 -2.66 15.83 -13.78
C GLY A 114 -1.52 15.22 -14.61
N GLU A 115 -0.29 15.34 -14.09
CA GLU A 115 0.94 14.85 -14.74
C GLU A 115 0.95 13.32 -14.93
N ARG A 116 1.80 12.85 -15.86
CA ARG A 116 2.01 11.42 -16.17
C ARG A 116 2.35 10.62 -14.90
N PHE A 117 1.53 9.63 -14.53
CA PHE A 117 1.80 8.72 -13.41
C PHE A 117 2.94 7.75 -13.76
N SER A 118 4.17 8.20 -13.52
CA SER A 118 5.37 7.41 -13.74
C SER A 118 5.65 6.46 -12.57
N ALA A 119 6.62 5.57 -12.76
CA ALA A 119 7.16 4.76 -11.67
C ALA A 119 7.61 5.60 -10.47
N ASP A 120 8.17 6.80 -10.71
CA ASP A 120 8.57 7.72 -9.65
C ASP A 120 7.38 8.29 -8.90
N LYS A 121 6.32 8.67 -9.62
CA LYS A 121 5.08 9.18 -8.99
C LYS A 121 4.32 8.10 -8.23
N ALA A 122 4.54 6.82 -8.54
CA ALA A 122 3.93 5.70 -7.83
C ALA A 122 4.59 5.38 -6.49
N VAL A 123 5.81 5.87 -6.23
CA VAL A 123 6.57 5.58 -5.01
C VAL A 123 5.86 6.08 -3.76
N LEU A 124 5.44 7.35 -3.73
CA LEU A 124 4.74 7.93 -2.58
C LEU A 124 3.38 7.24 -2.31
N PRO A 125 2.50 7.04 -3.30
CA PRO A 125 1.30 6.22 -3.16
C PRO A 125 1.56 4.83 -2.57
N ALA A 126 2.61 4.16 -3.02
CA ALA A 126 3.00 2.85 -2.50
C ALA A 126 3.45 2.93 -1.04
N CYS A 127 4.25 3.92 -0.65
CA CYS A 127 4.68 4.07 0.74
C CYS A 127 3.51 4.43 1.68
N LYS A 128 2.57 5.28 1.24
CA LYS A 128 1.34 5.57 1.98
C LYS A 128 0.47 4.32 2.16
N THR A 129 0.32 3.54 1.10
CA THR A 129 -0.44 2.27 1.11
C THR A 129 0.20 1.23 2.02
N MET A 130 1.53 1.08 1.96
CA MET A 130 2.32 0.23 2.86
C MET A 130 2.09 0.62 4.33
N TYR A 131 2.17 1.91 4.66
CA TYR A 131 1.97 2.40 6.02
C TYR A 131 0.55 2.21 6.52
N LEU A 132 -0.46 2.49 5.69
CA LEU A 132 -1.86 2.23 6.03
C LEU A 132 -2.09 0.75 6.35
N ALA A 133 -1.61 -0.14 5.49
CA ALA A 133 -1.77 -1.57 5.69
C ALA A 133 -1.04 -2.06 6.97
N ALA A 134 0.15 -1.53 7.26
CA ALA A 134 0.85 -1.81 8.52
C ALA A 134 0.07 -1.32 9.75
N CYS A 135 -0.54 -0.12 9.69
CA CYS A 135 -1.38 0.40 10.77
C CYS A 135 -2.60 -0.50 11.03
N LEU A 136 -3.28 -0.94 9.97
CA LEU A 136 -4.42 -1.85 10.09
C LEU A 136 -4.01 -3.22 10.64
N LEU A 137 -2.87 -3.74 10.19
CA LEU A 137 -2.33 -5.04 10.60
C LEU A 137 -1.96 -5.03 12.09
N LYS A 138 -1.32 -3.96 12.55
CA LYS A 138 -0.85 -3.81 13.94
C LYS A 138 -1.89 -3.16 14.87
N ARG A 139 -3.05 -2.78 14.33
CA ARG A 139 -4.12 -2.04 15.04
C ARG A 139 -3.59 -0.76 15.71
N LYS A 140 -2.73 -0.02 15.00
CA LYS A 140 -2.13 1.26 15.43
C LYS A 140 -2.74 2.42 14.65
N ARG A 141 -2.63 3.64 15.21
CA ARG A 141 -3.11 4.87 14.56
C ARG A 141 -2.25 5.22 13.35
N PHE A 142 -2.89 5.75 12.32
CA PHE A 142 -2.21 6.32 11.16
C PHE A 142 -1.79 7.77 11.47
N ASN A 143 -0.49 8.03 11.49
CA ASN A 143 0.05 9.37 11.68
C ASN A 143 0.52 9.95 10.35
N ARG A 144 -0.14 11.02 9.89
CA ARG A 144 0.27 11.73 8.68
C ARG A 144 1.67 12.32 8.88
N VAL A 145 2.52 12.17 7.86
CA VAL A 145 3.82 12.82 7.83
C VAL A 145 3.59 14.31 7.52
N THR A 146 3.76 15.17 8.52
CA THR A 146 3.71 16.63 8.35
C THR A 146 5.10 17.25 8.20
N ASP A 147 6.13 16.58 8.71
CA ASP A 147 7.53 17.01 8.62
C ASP A 147 8.43 15.79 8.30
N PRO A 148 8.68 15.52 7.00
CA PRO A 148 9.53 14.42 6.56
C PRO A 148 10.98 14.50 7.08
N SER A 149 11.47 15.70 7.41
CA SER A 149 12.88 15.91 7.79
C SER A 149 13.26 15.16 9.08
N ARG A 150 12.27 14.93 9.96
CA ARG A 150 12.41 14.17 11.22
C ARG A 150 12.88 12.72 11.00
N PHE A 151 12.61 12.16 9.82
CA PHE A 151 12.96 10.79 9.49
C PHE A 151 14.32 10.68 8.80
N SER A 152 14.98 11.79 8.46
CA SER A 152 16.25 11.79 7.70
C SER A 152 17.37 10.95 8.33
N GLY A 153 17.40 10.84 9.67
CA GLY A 153 18.37 10.03 10.42
C GLY A 153 17.99 8.55 10.58
N ALA A 154 16.77 8.14 10.20
CA ALA A 154 16.29 6.78 10.41
C ALA A 154 17.10 5.76 9.60
N HIS A 155 17.49 4.65 10.23
CA HIS A 155 18.31 3.61 9.61
C HIS A 155 17.50 2.34 9.37
N ILE A 156 17.07 2.12 8.13
CA ILE A 156 16.33 0.90 7.72
C ILE A 156 17.18 -0.10 6.92
N GLY A 157 18.49 0.15 6.79
CA GLY A 157 19.40 -0.65 5.95
C GLY A 157 19.67 -2.06 6.50
N ASN A 158 19.37 -2.31 7.76
CA ASN A 158 19.47 -3.59 8.46
C ASN A 158 18.17 -4.42 8.38
N THR A 159 17.11 -3.86 7.81
CA THR A 159 15.79 -4.51 7.69
C THR A 159 15.68 -5.26 6.36
N GLN A 160 14.67 -6.12 6.21
CA GLN A 160 14.37 -6.73 4.91
C GLN A 160 14.00 -5.68 3.83
N TYR A 161 13.66 -4.46 4.23
CA TYR A 161 13.27 -3.33 3.39
C TYR A 161 14.43 -2.38 3.04
N ALA A 162 15.68 -2.79 3.25
CA ALA A 162 16.89 -1.98 3.05
C ALA A 162 16.93 -1.18 1.72
N ARG A 163 16.36 -1.71 0.63
CA ARG A 163 16.34 -1.03 -0.69
C ARG A 163 15.54 0.28 -0.68
N LEU A 164 14.57 0.42 0.22
CA LEU A 164 13.80 1.65 0.42
C LEU A 164 14.65 2.78 1.04
N SER A 165 15.86 2.49 1.55
CA SER A 165 16.79 3.53 2.03
C SER A 165 17.15 4.56 0.96
N SER A 166 17.08 4.18 -0.31
CA SER A 166 17.32 5.08 -1.44
C SER A 166 16.32 6.24 -1.50
N LEU A 167 15.09 6.04 -0.98
CA LEU A 167 14.04 7.05 -0.97
C LEU A 167 14.43 8.27 -0.13
N ARG A 168 15.28 8.09 0.90
CA ARG A 168 15.75 9.20 1.74
C ARG A 168 16.28 10.39 0.94
N LYS A 169 16.91 10.14 -0.21
CA LYS A 169 17.44 11.19 -1.09
C LYS A 169 16.49 11.57 -2.22
N LEU A 170 15.62 10.65 -2.64
CA LEU A 170 14.77 10.82 -3.84
C LEU A 170 13.41 11.44 -3.51
N ASP A 171 12.83 11.06 -2.38
CA ASP A 171 11.51 11.49 -1.92
C ASP A 171 11.45 11.33 -0.39
N ALA A 172 11.63 12.45 0.33
CA ALA A 172 11.68 12.46 1.78
C ALA A 172 10.34 12.06 2.42
N GLU A 173 9.21 12.42 1.80
CA GLU A 173 7.87 12.08 2.31
C GLU A 173 7.61 10.57 2.16
N ALA A 174 7.92 10.02 0.99
CA ALA A 174 7.80 8.58 0.77
C ALA A 174 8.71 7.79 1.72
N PHE A 175 9.94 8.28 1.94
CA PHE A 175 10.86 7.68 2.90
C PHE A 175 10.31 7.71 4.33
N ALA A 176 9.73 8.82 4.76
CA ALA A 176 9.12 8.94 6.08
C ALA A 176 7.97 7.94 6.30
N TYR A 177 7.08 7.79 5.32
CA TYR A 177 6.02 6.77 5.40
C TYR A 177 6.56 5.34 5.40
N ALA A 178 7.59 5.06 4.59
CA ALA A 178 8.25 3.75 4.60
C ALA A 178 8.88 3.45 5.96
N VAL A 179 9.58 4.40 6.58
CA VAL A 179 10.17 4.25 7.92
C VAL A 179 9.10 3.91 8.94
N GLN A 180 8.01 4.70 9.02
CA GLN A 180 6.93 4.43 9.98
C GLN A 180 6.27 3.06 9.75
N ALA A 181 6.11 2.64 8.49
CA ALA A 181 5.60 1.30 8.19
C ALA A 181 6.54 0.20 8.68
N ILE A 182 7.84 0.36 8.44
CA ILE A 182 8.86 -0.62 8.82
C ILE A 182 8.96 -0.73 10.34
N GLU A 183 8.99 0.40 11.06
CA GLU A 183 8.98 0.43 12.53
C GLU A 183 7.80 -0.37 13.10
N LEU A 184 6.59 -0.16 12.57
CA LEU A 184 5.41 -0.92 12.97
C LEU A 184 5.51 -2.41 12.65
N LEU A 185 6.10 -2.78 11.51
CA LEU A 185 6.23 -4.17 11.09
C LEU A 185 7.29 -4.93 11.89
N GLU A 186 8.33 -4.24 12.33
CA GLU A 186 9.40 -4.79 13.18
C GLU A 186 9.08 -4.77 14.67
N GLU A 187 8.07 -4.02 15.12
CA GLU A 187 7.51 -4.18 16.48
C GLU A 187 7.12 -5.65 16.68
N GLU A 188 7.78 -6.32 17.63
CA GLU A 188 7.35 -7.63 18.11
C GLU A 188 5.90 -7.50 18.58
N CYS A 189 5.03 -8.43 18.15
CA CYS A 189 3.69 -8.47 18.71
C CYS A 189 3.84 -8.81 20.19
N ASP A 190 3.56 -7.85 21.08
CA ASP A 190 3.39 -8.13 22.50
C ASP A 190 2.35 -9.26 22.60
N ASN A 191 2.81 -10.44 23.01
CA ASN A 191 1.95 -11.58 23.34
C ASN A 191 1.27 -11.23 24.69
N GLY A 192 0.26 -10.37 24.63
CA GLY A 192 -0.62 -10.03 25.74
C GLY A 192 -1.85 -10.91 25.78
#